data_AF-A0A259TX53-F1
#
_entry.id   AF-A0A259TX53-F1
#
_cell.length_a   1.000
_cell.length_b   1.000
_cell.length_c   1.000
_cell.angle_alpha   90.00
_cell.angle_beta   90.00
_cell.angle_gamma   90.00
#
_symmetry.space_group_name_H-M   'P 1'
#
loop_
_entity.id
_entity.type
_entity.pdbx_description
1 polymer ?
#
loop_
_entity_poly.entity_id
_entity_poly.type
_entity_poly.pdbx_seq_one_letter_code
_entity_poly.pdbx_strand_id
1 'polypeptide(L)'
;MTFRILPFALAALLVVGVGCGDNATTGGASGDDLSEMNAFEQLAYALGFEAAQGVKADSASFKFFEFATFEEGFRDGLNADSSRLAYLFGYEMGNRLGRDTTANLDAEIFLRAFRAGLDSDSSGLSDEDLQRISTTVQDSISIRQLRQQALTDTSAQRMLRDMGTNAAAATRFLGEVAGRSGVTKTSSGLLYTVEETGSGASPSAADMVVVNYVGKLADGTIFDQSTDGTATFALAQVAPGFREGVMGMKVGGKRTLYLPPDLGYGQQGTPGGPIPPNAALVFEVELLDVQPMQQNMQMQLPPQ
;
A
#
# COMPACT_ATOMS: atom_id res chain seq x y z
N MET A 1 15.06 -52.69 -8.65
CA MET A 1 14.22 -52.61 -7.44
C MET A 1 13.87 -51.15 -7.23
N THR A 2 12.66 -50.77 -7.61
CA THR A 2 12.17 -49.39 -7.59
C THR A 2 11.78 -49.04 -6.16
N PHE A 3 12.58 -48.21 -5.48
CA PHE A 3 12.17 -47.61 -4.20
C PHE A 3 11.02 -46.65 -4.48
N ARG A 4 9.81 -47.10 -4.21
CA ARG A 4 8.64 -46.23 -4.12
C ARG A 4 8.83 -45.36 -2.87
N ILE A 5 9.28 -44.12 -3.07
CA ILE A 5 9.10 -43.05 -2.10
C ILE A 5 7.58 -42.87 -1.98
N LEU A 6 7.03 -43.34 -0.86
CA LEU A 6 5.61 -43.23 -0.55
C LEU A 6 5.32 -41.75 -0.27
N PRO A 7 4.38 -41.10 -0.98
CA PRO A 7 3.82 -39.82 -0.52
C PRO A 7 2.90 -40.12 0.69
N PHE A 8 2.55 -39.09 1.48
CA PHE A 8 1.68 -39.11 2.68
C PHE A 8 2.44 -39.44 3.98
N ALA A 9 2.53 -38.55 4.99
CA ALA A 9 1.47 -37.74 5.58
C ALA A 9 1.46 -36.26 5.14
N LEU A 10 0.53 -35.99 4.22
CA LEU A 10 -0.03 -34.70 3.91
C LEU A 10 -1.29 -34.56 4.78
N ALA A 11 -1.55 -33.37 5.33
CA ALA A 11 -2.74 -32.93 6.07
C ALA A 11 -2.72 -33.04 7.61
N ALA A 12 -2.22 -31.98 8.24
CA ALA A 12 -2.79 -31.42 9.48
C ALA A 12 -2.35 -29.96 9.55
N LEU A 13 -3.00 -29.11 8.76
CA LEU A 13 -2.94 -27.66 8.95
C LEU A 13 -4.27 -27.07 8.50
N LEU A 14 -5.35 -27.59 9.11
CA LEU A 14 -6.68 -27.01 9.13
C LEU A 14 -7.58 -27.91 9.99
N VAL A 15 -8.26 -27.27 10.95
CA VAL A 15 -9.30 -27.76 11.87
C VAL A 15 -8.81 -28.15 13.26
N VAL A 16 -9.09 -27.26 14.22
CA VAL A 16 -9.65 -27.62 15.53
C VAL A 16 -10.82 -26.64 15.75
N GLY A 17 -12.10 -27.00 15.75
CA GLY A 17 -12.70 -28.33 15.90
C GLY A 17 -12.68 -28.76 17.36
N VAL A 18 -13.32 -28.00 18.25
CA VAL A 18 -13.50 -28.36 19.67
C VAL A 18 -14.16 -29.74 19.77
N GLY A 19 -13.42 -30.71 20.28
CA GLY A 19 -13.91 -32.02 20.69
C GLY A 19 -13.55 -32.24 22.16
N CYS A 20 -14.54 -32.14 23.04
CA CYS A 20 -14.41 -32.41 24.47
C CYS A 20 -14.14 -33.90 24.75
N GLY A 21 -13.32 -34.20 25.78
CA GLY A 21 -13.15 -35.54 26.33
C GLY A 21 -12.36 -35.53 27.65
N ASP A 22 -12.95 -36.09 28.70
CA ASP A 22 -12.71 -35.88 30.14
C ASP A 22 -11.35 -36.30 30.79
N ASN A 23 -10.90 -35.45 31.72
CA ASN A 23 -10.22 -35.65 33.02
C ASN A 23 -9.22 -36.80 33.28
N ALA A 24 -7.99 -36.42 33.67
CA ALA A 24 -7.25 -37.02 34.80
C ALA A 24 -6.20 -36.06 35.39
N THR A 25 -6.19 -35.94 36.72
CA THR A 25 -5.32 -35.10 37.53
C THR A 25 -3.96 -35.73 37.88
N THR A 26 -3.00 -34.83 38.19
CA THR A 26 -1.80 -34.94 39.06
C THR A 26 -0.44 -35.19 38.40
N GLY A 27 0.51 -34.30 38.73
CA GLY A 27 1.95 -34.52 38.56
C GLY A 27 2.66 -33.31 37.94
N GLY A 28 3.03 -32.34 38.78
CA GLY A 28 3.74 -31.15 38.33
C GLY A 28 5.12 -31.45 37.73
N ALA A 29 5.40 -30.82 36.60
CA ALA A 29 6.73 -30.42 36.21
C ALA A 29 6.75 -28.88 36.19
N SER A 30 7.76 -28.34 36.87
CA SER A 30 8.02 -26.94 37.13
C SER A 30 8.28 -26.12 35.85
N GLY A 31 7.61 -24.97 35.79
CA GLY A 31 8.19 -23.71 35.33
C GLY A 31 8.25 -23.52 33.83
N ASP A 32 7.24 -22.85 33.28
CA ASP A 32 7.40 -21.49 32.78
C ASP A 32 6.02 -20.85 32.74
N ASP A 33 5.91 -19.65 33.29
CA ASP A 33 4.66 -18.90 33.27
C ASP A 33 4.39 -18.43 31.84
N LEU A 34 3.61 -19.22 31.09
CA LEU A 34 3.22 -18.92 29.71
C LEU A 34 2.49 -17.56 29.60
N SER A 35 2.01 -17.01 30.73
CA SER A 35 1.42 -15.68 30.79
C SER A 35 2.45 -14.54 30.65
N GLU A 36 3.73 -14.82 30.86
CA GLU A 36 4.84 -13.88 30.62
C GLU A 36 5.35 -13.91 29.16
N MET A 37 4.97 -14.94 28.39
CA MET A 37 5.37 -15.08 26.98
C MET A 37 4.54 -14.20 26.07
N ASN A 38 5.17 -13.63 25.05
CA ASN A 38 4.46 -12.86 24.04
C ASN A 38 3.75 -13.78 23.03
N ALA A 39 2.85 -13.19 22.24
CA ALA A 39 2.01 -13.90 21.27
C ALA A 39 2.76 -14.84 20.31
N PHE A 40 3.98 -14.46 19.92
CA PHE A 40 4.77 -15.24 18.96
C PHE A 40 5.47 -16.43 19.60
N GLU A 41 5.85 -16.27 20.86
CA GLU A 41 6.42 -17.32 21.68
C GLU A 41 5.35 -18.37 22.00
N GLN A 42 4.13 -17.94 22.34
CA GLN A 42 3.01 -18.86 22.56
C GLN A 42 2.61 -19.62 21.30
N LEU A 43 2.65 -18.96 20.13
CA LEU A 43 2.43 -19.62 18.83
C LEU A 43 3.48 -20.68 18.52
N ALA A 44 4.75 -20.35 18.73
CA ALA A 44 5.86 -21.27 18.55
C ALA A 44 5.68 -22.51 19.44
N TYR A 45 5.29 -22.31 20.70
CA TYR A 45 5.02 -23.40 21.64
C TYR A 45 3.86 -24.29 21.15
N ALA A 46 2.71 -23.72 20.77
CA ALA A 46 1.55 -24.50 20.31
C ALA A 46 1.86 -25.36 19.08
N LEU A 47 2.54 -24.79 18.08
CA LEU A 47 2.91 -25.50 16.85
C LEU A 47 3.91 -26.63 17.13
N GLY A 48 4.84 -26.41 18.06
CA GLY A 48 5.79 -27.44 18.46
C GLY A 48 5.07 -28.63 19.06
N PHE A 49 4.18 -28.41 20.03
CA PHE A 49 3.45 -29.47 20.70
C PHE A 49 2.58 -30.29 19.73
N GLU A 50 1.85 -29.65 18.83
CA GLU A 50 0.98 -30.33 17.86
C GLU A 50 1.79 -31.21 16.88
N ALA A 51 2.90 -30.69 16.36
CA ALA A 51 3.75 -31.44 15.45
C ALA A 51 4.37 -32.68 16.11
N ALA A 52 4.65 -32.63 17.42
CA ALA A 52 5.14 -33.76 18.18
C ALA A 52 4.10 -34.89 18.30
N GLN A 53 2.83 -34.54 18.49
CA GLN A 53 1.76 -35.54 18.54
C GLN A 53 1.61 -36.28 17.21
N GLY A 54 1.81 -35.59 16.09
CA GLY A 54 1.85 -36.21 14.76
C GLY A 54 2.97 -37.25 14.60
N VAL A 55 4.16 -36.96 15.14
CA VAL A 55 5.30 -37.90 15.12
C VAL A 55 5.07 -39.09 16.07
N LYS A 56 4.49 -38.84 17.25
CA LYS A 56 4.19 -39.88 18.25
C LYS A 56 3.15 -40.89 17.77
N ALA A 57 2.16 -40.45 16.98
CA ALA A 57 1.15 -41.31 16.38
C ALA A 57 1.73 -42.34 15.39
N ASP A 58 2.91 -42.09 14.81
CA ASP A 58 3.62 -43.00 13.92
C ASP A 58 4.67 -43.85 14.68
N SER A 59 4.18 -44.81 15.45
CA SER A 59 4.95 -45.66 16.38
C SER A 59 6.17 -46.41 15.79
N ALA A 60 6.25 -46.57 14.46
CA ALA A 60 7.36 -47.22 13.78
C ALA A 60 8.57 -46.28 13.59
N SER A 61 8.29 -45.00 13.28
CA SER A 61 9.29 -43.96 13.05
C SER A 61 9.86 -43.42 14.36
N PHE A 62 9.04 -43.36 15.41
CA PHE A 62 9.44 -42.88 16.73
C PHE A 62 10.60 -43.68 17.36
N LYS A 63 10.65 -45.01 17.13
CA LYS A 63 11.70 -45.88 17.71
C LYS A 63 13.13 -45.57 17.26
N PHE A 64 13.27 -44.81 16.17
CA PHE A 64 14.56 -44.42 15.60
C PHE A 64 14.74 -42.89 15.58
N PHE A 65 13.88 -42.16 16.30
CA PHE A 65 13.88 -40.70 16.31
C PHE A 65 14.94 -40.17 17.29
N GLU A 66 16.05 -39.69 16.75
CA GLU A 66 17.11 -39.04 17.51
C GLU A 66 16.84 -37.53 17.63
N PHE A 67 16.30 -37.11 18.78
CA PHE A 67 15.85 -35.73 19.02
C PHE A 67 16.96 -34.70 18.82
N ALA A 68 18.18 -34.98 19.29
CA ALA A 68 19.31 -34.05 19.16
C ALA A 68 19.68 -33.79 17.69
N THR A 69 19.60 -34.81 16.82
CA THR A 69 19.86 -34.69 15.38
C THR A 69 18.72 -33.96 14.65
N PHE A 70 17.49 -34.13 15.12
CA PHE A 70 16.33 -33.37 14.62
C PHE A 70 16.40 -31.88 15.00
N GLU A 71 16.76 -31.58 16.24
CA GLU A 71 16.88 -30.21 16.77
C GLU A 71 17.91 -29.40 15.96
N GLU A 72 19.05 -30.02 15.69
CA GLU A 72 20.10 -29.49 14.80
C GLU A 72 19.53 -29.22 13.40
N GLY A 73 18.87 -30.20 12.79
CA GLY A 73 18.27 -30.04 11.46
C GLY A 73 17.15 -29.00 11.38
N PHE A 74 16.33 -28.84 12.42
CA PHE A 74 15.26 -27.83 12.46
C PHE A 74 15.82 -26.42 12.57
N ARG A 75 16.78 -26.18 13.47
CA ARG A 75 17.47 -24.90 13.58
C ARG A 75 18.21 -24.56 12.29
N ASP A 76 18.87 -25.55 11.69
CA ASP A 76 19.56 -25.36 10.43
C ASP A 76 18.58 -25.17 9.28
N GLY A 77 17.40 -25.81 9.26
CA GLY A 77 16.37 -25.59 8.25
C GLY A 77 15.80 -24.18 8.23
N LEU A 78 15.73 -23.54 9.39
CA LEU A 78 15.41 -22.10 9.49
C LEU A 78 16.54 -21.22 8.92
N ASN A 79 17.76 -21.74 8.76
CA ASN A 79 19.00 -21.00 8.43
C ASN A 79 19.85 -21.59 7.24
N ALA A 80 19.29 -22.55 6.51
CA ALA A 80 19.86 -23.67 5.72
C ALA A 80 21.30 -23.73 5.12
N ASP A 81 22.01 -24.88 5.33
CA ASP A 81 22.46 -25.91 4.33
C ASP A 81 22.94 -27.29 4.97
N SER A 82 22.62 -28.47 4.38
CA SER A 82 23.07 -29.90 4.63
C SER A 82 22.20 -30.90 5.49
N SER A 83 22.61 -32.16 5.89
CA SER A 83 21.70 -33.40 5.96
C SER A 83 21.95 -34.61 6.98
N ARG A 84 20.86 -35.35 7.38
CA ARG A 84 20.64 -36.81 7.79
C ARG A 84 19.14 -37.06 8.12
N LEU A 85 18.49 -38.25 8.06
CA LEU A 85 17.00 -38.38 8.10
C LEU A 85 16.19 -37.58 9.15
N ALA A 86 16.49 -37.68 10.46
CA ALA A 86 15.81 -36.87 11.49
C ALA A 86 16.14 -35.38 11.33
N TYR A 87 17.38 -35.09 10.95
CA TYR A 87 17.83 -33.77 10.55
C TYR A 87 17.06 -33.28 9.29
N LEU A 88 16.84 -34.11 8.27
CA LEU A 88 16.16 -33.78 7.01
C LEU A 88 14.70 -33.49 7.29
N PHE A 89 14.08 -34.28 8.17
CA PHE A 89 12.73 -34.04 8.63
C PHE A 89 12.62 -32.70 9.39
N GLY A 90 13.53 -32.44 10.32
CA GLY A 90 13.63 -31.13 10.99
C GLY A 90 13.88 -29.99 10.02
N TYR A 91 14.79 -30.17 9.07
CA TYR A 91 15.21 -29.19 8.07
C TYR A 91 14.10 -28.84 7.07
N GLU A 92 13.37 -29.85 6.57
CA GLU A 92 12.22 -29.66 5.69
C GLU A 92 11.07 -28.97 6.43
N MET A 93 10.81 -29.38 7.69
CA MET A 93 9.78 -28.76 8.53
C MET A 93 10.13 -27.30 8.87
N GLY A 94 11.37 -27.03 9.27
CA GLY A 94 11.88 -25.69 9.54
C GLY A 94 11.85 -24.79 8.31
N ASN A 95 12.30 -25.28 7.15
CA ASN A 95 12.22 -24.54 5.88
C ASN A 95 10.78 -24.20 5.49
N ARG A 96 9.85 -25.14 5.66
CA ARG A 96 8.44 -24.92 5.32
C ARG A 96 7.83 -23.88 6.26
N LEU A 97 7.99 -24.05 7.57
CA LEU A 97 7.45 -23.12 8.56
C LEU A 97 8.09 -21.72 8.43
N GLY A 98 9.40 -21.64 8.23
CA GLY A 98 10.10 -20.37 8.04
C GLY A 98 9.70 -19.61 6.76
N ARG A 99 9.15 -20.30 5.75
CA ARG A 99 8.60 -19.67 4.53
C ARG A 99 7.10 -19.39 4.61
N ASP A 100 6.32 -20.30 5.21
CA ASP A 100 4.85 -20.23 5.25
C ASP A 100 4.35 -19.34 6.40
N THR A 101 5.13 -19.16 7.47
CA THR A 101 4.76 -18.25 8.56
C THR A 101 5.37 -16.88 8.36
N THR A 102 4.53 -15.84 8.29
CA THR A 102 4.95 -14.42 8.34
C THR A 102 5.48 -14.01 9.73
N ALA A 103 5.63 -14.98 10.63
CA ALA A 103 6.05 -14.83 12.01
C ALA A 103 7.51 -15.29 12.19
N ASN A 104 8.33 -14.45 12.83
CA ASN A 104 9.64 -14.86 13.31
C ASN A 104 9.41 -15.79 14.51
N LEU A 105 9.24 -17.09 14.23
CA LEU A 105 9.03 -18.11 15.24
C LEU A 105 10.33 -18.29 16.03
N ASP A 106 10.21 -18.29 17.36
CA ASP A 106 11.33 -18.63 18.21
C ASP A 106 11.54 -20.16 18.19
N ALA A 107 12.68 -20.58 17.62
CA ALA A 107 13.00 -21.97 17.43
C ALA A 107 13.15 -22.73 18.76
N GLU A 108 13.67 -22.08 19.81
CA GLU A 108 13.87 -22.70 21.13
C GLU A 108 12.55 -23.02 21.80
N ILE A 109 11.59 -22.10 21.69
CA ILE A 109 10.27 -22.24 22.30
C ILE A 109 9.45 -23.30 21.56
N PHE A 110 9.54 -23.33 20.23
CA PHE A 110 8.96 -24.41 19.42
C PHE A 110 9.53 -25.78 19.79
N LEU A 111 10.87 -25.92 19.82
CA LEU A 111 11.54 -27.18 20.11
C LEU A 111 11.26 -27.68 21.53
N ARG A 112 11.15 -26.76 22.49
CA ARG A 112 10.75 -27.07 23.88
C ARG A 112 9.36 -27.69 23.94
N ALA A 113 8.38 -27.08 23.27
CA ALA A 113 7.01 -27.57 23.27
C ALA A 113 6.84 -28.87 22.47
N PHE A 114 7.58 -29.00 21.38
CA PHE A 114 7.65 -30.23 20.60
C PHE A 114 8.17 -31.38 21.46
N ARG A 115 9.23 -31.16 22.23
CA ARG A 115 9.71 -32.15 23.19
C ARG A 115 8.65 -32.51 24.23
N ALA A 116 7.97 -31.51 24.79
CA ALA A 116 6.89 -31.73 25.75
C ALA A 116 5.75 -32.60 25.17
N GLY A 117 5.41 -32.44 23.89
CA GLY A 117 4.38 -33.25 23.21
C GLY A 117 4.82 -34.67 22.87
N LEU A 118 6.12 -34.94 22.70
CA LEU A 118 6.61 -36.31 22.60
C LEU A 118 6.50 -37.03 23.95
N ASP A 119 6.85 -36.33 25.03
CA ASP A 119 6.95 -36.89 26.38
C ASP A 119 5.58 -36.98 27.11
N SER A 120 4.60 -36.14 26.74
CA SER A 120 3.30 -36.02 27.41
C SER A 120 2.14 -35.92 26.40
N ASP A 121 0.95 -36.42 26.78
CA ASP A 121 -0.28 -36.26 25.98
C ASP A 121 -0.99 -34.92 26.25
N SER A 122 -0.58 -34.19 27.30
CA SER A 122 -1.08 -32.86 27.62
C SER A 122 -0.04 -31.79 27.28
N SER A 123 -0.49 -30.72 26.62
CA SER A 123 0.30 -29.53 26.30
C SER A 123 0.59 -28.64 27.49
N GLY A 124 -0.06 -28.91 28.63
CA GLY A 124 -0.06 -28.02 29.79
C GLY A 124 -0.87 -26.74 29.58
N LEU A 125 -1.50 -26.55 28.42
CA LEU A 125 -2.34 -25.41 28.08
C LEU A 125 -3.81 -25.73 28.36
N SER A 126 -4.55 -24.79 28.96
CA SER A 126 -6.00 -24.92 29.06
C SER A 126 -6.68 -24.61 27.71
N ASP A 127 -7.91 -25.08 27.52
CA ASP A 127 -8.71 -24.75 26.33
C ASP A 127 -8.88 -23.24 26.14
N GLU A 128 -8.92 -22.47 27.24
CA GLU A 128 -9.00 -21.01 27.22
C GLU A 128 -7.69 -20.38 26.72
N ASP A 129 -6.54 -20.94 27.11
CA ASP A 129 -5.23 -20.49 26.64
C ASP A 129 -5.08 -20.78 25.14
N LEU A 130 -5.52 -21.95 24.67
CA LEU A 130 -5.50 -22.30 23.25
C LEU A 130 -6.37 -21.34 22.40
N GLN A 131 -7.53 -20.92 22.89
CA GLN A 131 -8.38 -19.94 22.21
C GLN A 131 -7.77 -18.53 22.18
N ARG A 132 -7.14 -18.10 23.28
CA ARG A 132 -6.43 -16.80 23.34
C ARG A 132 -5.23 -16.76 22.41
N ILE A 133 -4.45 -17.85 22.36
CA ILE A 133 -3.32 -18.00 21.44
C ILE A 133 -3.83 -17.94 20.00
N SER A 134 -4.87 -18.70 19.66
CA SER A 134 -5.46 -18.71 18.32
C SER A 134 -5.92 -17.32 17.86
N THR A 135 -6.61 -16.57 18.72
CA THR A 135 -7.07 -15.20 18.44
C THR A 135 -5.91 -14.24 18.23
N THR A 136 -4.91 -14.27 19.13
CA THR A 136 -3.76 -13.36 19.08
C THR A 136 -2.88 -13.64 17.85
N VAL A 137 -2.75 -14.90 17.46
CA VAL A 137 -2.07 -15.32 16.23
C VAL A 137 -2.81 -14.79 15.01
N GLN A 138 -4.13 -14.94 14.97
CA GLN A 138 -4.97 -14.49 13.86
C GLN A 138 -4.91 -12.97 13.70
N ASP A 139 -4.92 -12.23 14.81
CA ASP A 139 -4.75 -10.77 14.84
C ASP A 139 -3.36 -10.36 14.36
N SER A 140 -2.30 -11.06 14.77
CA SER A 140 -0.92 -10.76 14.37
C SER A 140 -0.63 -11.06 12.90
N ILE A 141 -1.23 -12.11 12.34
CA ILE A 141 -1.17 -12.46 10.92
C ILE A 141 -1.97 -11.43 10.12
N SER A 142 -3.16 -11.05 10.58
CA SER A 142 -4.01 -10.04 9.93
C SER A 142 -3.35 -8.66 9.97
N ILE A 143 -2.79 -8.24 11.10
CA ILE A 143 -2.04 -6.97 11.23
C ILE A 143 -0.78 -6.99 10.37
N ARG A 144 -0.08 -8.12 10.25
CA ARG A 144 1.06 -8.24 9.32
C ARG A 144 0.63 -8.29 7.86
N GLN A 145 -0.48 -8.92 7.50
CA GLN A 145 -1.05 -8.85 6.16
C GLN A 145 -1.52 -7.45 5.82
N LEU A 146 -2.15 -6.73 6.75
CA LEU A 146 -2.54 -5.33 6.60
C LEU A 146 -1.31 -4.42 6.50
N ARG A 147 -0.28 -4.67 7.31
CA ARG A 147 0.99 -3.95 7.26
C ARG A 147 1.76 -4.28 5.98
N GLN A 148 1.73 -5.52 5.53
CA GLN A 148 2.37 -5.95 4.30
C GLN A 148 1.60 -5.42 3.09
N GLN A 149 0.26 -5.37 3.11
CA GLN A 149 -0.57 -4.66 2.13
C GLN A 149 -0.25 -3.17 2.10
N ALA A 150 -0.13 -2.52 3.28
CA ALA A 150 0.29 -1.12 3.41
C ALA A 150 1.75 -0.86 3.00
N LEU A 151 2.62 -1.88 3.09
CA LEU A 151 4.02 -1.84 2.63
C LEU A 151 4.16 -2.20 1.14
N THR A 152 3.27 -3.03 0.59
CA THR A 152 3.25 -3.45 -0.82
C THR A 152 2.54 -2.48 -1.73
N ASP A 153 1.81 -1.50 -1.18
CA ASP A 153 1.32 -0.37 -1.96
C ASP A 153 2.49 0.60 -2.25
N THR A 154 3.44 0.10 -3.04
CA THR A 154 4.56 0.87 -3.59
C THR A 154 4.03 2.07 -4.38
N SER A 155 2.86 1.94 -5.01
CA SER A 155 2.09 3.03 -5.60
C SER A 155 1.71 4.09 -4.56
N ALA A 156 1.11 3.71 -3.42
CA ALA A 156 0.75 4.68 -2.37
C ALA A 156 1.97 5.32 -1.72
N GLN A 157 3.05 4.57 -1.46
CA GLN A 157 4.29 5.17 -0.92
C GLN A 157 4.97 6.09 -1.91
N ARG A 158 5.03 5.72 -3.20
CA ARG A 158 5.50 6.61 -4.27
C ARG A 158 4.61 7.84 -4.37
N MET A 159 3.29 7.68 -4.34
CA MET A 159 2.34 8.78 -4.39
C MET A 159 2.54 9.74 -3.22
N LEU A 160 2.67 9.26 -1.97
CA LEU A 160 2.94 10.11 -0.81
C LEU A 160 4.29 10.84 -0.90
N ARG A 161 5.32 10.15 -1.40
CA ARG A 161 6.63 10.76 -1.65
C ARG A 161 6.52 11.85 -2.72
N ASP A 162 5.89 11.54 -3.85
CA ASP A 162 5.71 12.44 -4.99
C ASP A 162 4.85 13.65 -4.59
N MET A 163 3.79 13.43 -3.79
CA MET A 163 2.99 14.49 -3.17
C MET A 163 3.86 15.46 -2.35
N GLY A 164 4.76 14.93 -1.52
CA GLY A 164 5.67 15.73 -0.71
C GLY A 164 6.72 16.48 -1.53
N THR A 165 7.35 15.81 -2.49
CA THR A 165 8.36 16.44 -3.35
C THR A 165 7.76 17.51 -4.24
N ASN A 166 6.59 17.26 -4.81
CA ASN A 166 5.91 18.21 -5.69
C ASN A 166 5.33 19.39 -4.91
N ALA A 167 4.78 19.17 -3.71
CA ALA A 167 4.34 20.27 -2.86
C ALA A 167 5.50 21.22 -2.49
N ALA A 168 6.67 20.67 -2.16
CA ALA A 168 7.86 21.47 -1.89
C ALA A 168 8.36 22.20 -3.14
N ALA A 169 8.36 21.54 -4.30
CA ALA A 169 8.74 22.15 -5.58
C ALA A 169 7.77 23.27 -5.99
N ALA A 170 6.46 23.04 -5.87
CA ALA A 170 5.41 24.02 -6.11
C ALA A 170 5.56 25.24 -5.21
N THR A 171 5.75 25.03 -3.91
CA THR A 171 5.96 26.12 -2.94
C THR A 171 7.17 26.97 -3.29
N ARG A 172 8.30 26.33 -3.64
CA ARG A 172 9.52 27.03 -4.05
C ARG A 172 9.30 27.83 -5.33
N PHE A 173 8.79 27.17 -6.37
CA PHE A 173 8.54 27.79 -7.68
C PHE A 173 7.60 28.99 -7.58
N LEU A 174 6.47 28.85 -6.89
CA LEU A 174 5.49 29.93 -6.74
C LEU A 174 6.04 31.07 -5.87
N GLY A 175 6.87 30.77 -4.86
CA GLY A 175 7.59 31.77 -4.09
C GLY A 175 8.54 32.60 -4.95
N GLU A 176 9.30 31.94 -5.83
CA GLU A 176 10.19 32.60 -6.79
C GLU A 176 9.40 33.43 -7.81
N VAL A 177 8.32 32.89 -8.37
CA VAL A 177 7.44 33.59 -9.32
C VAL A 177 6.82 34.83 -8.68
N ALA A 178 6.33 34.74 -7.45
CA ALA A 178 5.75 35.87 -6.74
C ALA A 178 6.74 37.04 -6.52
N GLY A 179 8.04 36.76 -6.53
CA GLY A 179 9.10 37.78 -6.45
C GLY A 179 9.47 38.42 -7.79
N ARG A 180 8.94 37.94 -8.92
CA ARG A 180 9.28 38.48 -10.26
C ARG A 180 8.54 39.79 -10.51
N SER A 181 9.20 40.71 -11.19
CA SER A 181 8.57 41.96 -11.65
C SER A 181 7.41 41.70 -12.59
N GLY A 182 6.30 42.41 -12.43
CA GLY A 182 5.12 42.27 -13.29
C GLY A 182 4.19 41.10 -12.93
N VAL A 183 4.51 40.32 -11.90
CA VAL A 183 3.60 39.30 -11.36
C VAL A 183 2.63 39.93 -10.36
N THR A 184 1.35 39.65 -10.56
CA THR A 184 0.27 40.01 -9.63
C THR A 184 -0.21 38.76 -8.91
N LYS A 185 -0.44 38.86 -7.60
CA LYS A 185 -1.03 37.80 -6.77
C LYS A 185 -2.47 38.16 -6.39
N THR A 186 -3.43 37.27 -6.66
CA THR A 186 -4.81 37.44 -6.24
C THR A 186 -5.02 36.96 -4.80
N SER A 187 -6.20 37.23 -4.23
CA SER A 187 -6.57 36.76 -2.90
C SER A 187 -6.69 35.24 -2.78
N SER A 188 -6.97 34.53 -3.88
CA SER A 188 -7.01 33.07 -3.91
C SER A 188 -5.61 32.45 -3.96
N GLY A 189 -4.59 33.27 -4.23
CA GLY A 189 -3.20 32.83 -4.40
C GLY A 189 -2.79 32.57 -5.84
N LEU A 190 -3.68 32.77 -6.83
CA LEU A 190 -3.31 32.78 -8.24
C LEU A 190 -2.26 33.85 -8.49
N LEU A 191 -1.21 33.50 -9.23
CA LEU A 191 -0.20 34.44 -9.72
C LEU A 191 -0.38 34.59 -11.22
N TYR A 192 -0.20 35.80 -11.75
CA TYR A 192 -0.23 36.02 -13.19
C TYR A 192 0.62 37.22 -13.62
N THR A 193 1.09 37.19 -14.86
CA THR A 193 1.63 38.35 -15.59
C THR A 193 0.60 38.85 -16.59
N VAL A 194 0.77 40.03 -17.15
CA VAL A 194 -0.04 40.51 -18.28
C VAL A 194 0.91 40.91 -19.39
N GLU A 195 0.91 40.18 -20.50
CA GLU A 195 1.72 40.51 -21.68
C GLU A 195 0.93 41.40 -22.65
N GLU A 196 -0.36 41.10 -22.85
CA GLU A 196 -1.28 41.93 -23.64
C GLU A 196 -2.61 42.04 -22.89
N THR A 197 -3.13 43.26 -22.70
CA THR A 197 -4.39 43.46 -21.94
C THR A 197 -5.63 42.99 -22.71
N GLY A 198 -5.60 43.09 -24.04
CA GLY A 198 -6.78 42.95 -24.89
C GLY A 198 -7.74 44.13 -24.78
N SER A 199 -8.75 44.15 -25.65
CA SER A 199 -9.71 45.27 -25.73
C SER A 199 -11.16 44.84 -25.93
N GLY A 200 -11.43 43.55 -26.16
CA GLY A 200 -12.78 43.07 -26.38
C GLY A 200 -13.54 42.74 -25.09
N ALA A 201 -14.52 41.85 -25.23
CA ALA A 201 -15.37 41.40 -24.12
C ALA A 201 -14.56 40.63 -23.05
N SER A 202 -15.03 40.69 -21.81
CA SER A 202 -14.53 39.84 -20.72
C SER A 202 -15.49 38.69 -20.49
N PRO A 203 -15.01 37.45 -20.30
CA PRO A 203 -15.90 36.32 -20.10
C PRO A 203 -16.48 36.28 -18.69
N SER A 204 -17.73 35.83 -18.59
CA SER A 204 -18.38 35.46 -17.33
C SER A 204 -18.13 33.98 -17.00
N ALA A 205 -18.39 33.59 -15.75
CA ALA A 205 -18.16 32.22 -15.29
C ALA A 205 -18.99 31.15 -16.04
N ALA A 206 -20.09 31.55 -16.70
CA ALA A 206 -20.97 30.67 -17.45
C ALA A 206 -20.60 30.57 -18.94
N ASP A 207 -19.69 31.41 -19.43
CA ASP A 207 -19.36 31.48 -20.84
C ASP A 207 -18.42 30.36 -21.29
N MET A 208 -18.41 30.16 -22.60
CA MET A 208 -17.36 29.43 -23.28
C MET A 208 -16.32 30.41 -23.81
N VAL A 209 -15.06 30.00 -23.81
CA VAL A 209 -13.95 30.82 -24.30
C VAL A 209 -13.19 30.07 -25.38
N VAL A 210 -12.74 30.80 -26.41
CA VAL A 210 -11.82 30.28 -27.42
C VAL A 210 -10.44 30.84 -27.10
N VAL A 211 -9.44 29.98 -26.96
CA VAL A 211 -8.10 30.36 -26.51
C VAL A 211 -7.01 29.69 -27.33
N ASN A 212 -5.86 30.36 -27.46
CA ASN A 212 -4.58 29.65 -27.61
C ASN A 212 -4.02 29.41 -26.23
N TYR A 213 -3.50 28.21 -25.98
CA TYR A 213 -2.86 27.97 -24.71
C TYR A 213 -1.78 26.89 -24.76
N VAL A 214 -0.85 26.99 -23.82
CA VAL A 214 0.12 25.94 -23.49
C VAL A 214 0.13 25.74 -21.98
N GLY A 215 -0.18 24.52 -21.55
CA GLY A 215 -0.13 24.07 -20.16
C GLY A 215 1.20 23.36 -19.86
N LYS A 216 1.94 23.87 -18.87
CA LYS A 216 3.24 23.35 -18.45
C LYS A 216 3.27 23.06 -16.95
N LEU A 217 4.05 22.07 -16.56
CA LEU A 217 4.46 21.86 -15.18
C LEU A 217 5.52 22.91 -14.80
N ALA A 218 5.80 23.05 -13.50
CA ALA A 218 6.80 23.99 -12.98
C ALA A 218 8.22 23.75 -13.52
N ASP A 219 8.53 22.53 -13.97
CA ASP A 219 9.80 22.17 -14.61
C ASP A 219 9.86 22.49 -16.12
N GLY A 220 8.76 23.00 -16.69
CA GLY A 220 8.64 23.34 -18.11
C GLY A 220 8.06 22.21 -18.99
N THR A 221 7.80 21.03 -18.44
CA THR A 221 7.17 19.92 -19.16
C THR A 221 5.77 20.31 -19.63
N ILE A 222 5.53 20.29 -20.94
CA ILE A 222 4.20 20.55 -21.52
C ILE A 222 3.33 19.32 -21.26
N PHE A 223 2.18 19.52 -20.61
CA PHE A 223 1.20 18.45 -20.37
C PHE A 223 -0.03 18.56 -21.27
N ASP A 224 -0.34 19.76 -21.77
CA ASP A 224 -1.47 20.02 -22.67
C ASP A 224 -1.22 21.30 -23.48
N GLN A 225 -1.82 21.40 -24.67
CA GLN A 225 -1.74 22.58 -25.53
C GLN A 225 -2.86 22.57 -26.59
N SER A 226 -3.26 23.74 -27.07
CA SER A 226 -4.19 23.84 -28.19
C SER A 226 -3.56 23.30 -29.49
N THR A 227 -4.16 22.27 -30.09
CA THR A 227 -3.81 21.76 -31.43
C THR A 227 -4.33 22.72 -32.50
N ASP A 228 -3.52 23.02 -33.52
CA ASP A 228 -3.85 23.93 -34.63
C ASP A 228 -4.22 25.38 -34.23
N GLY A 229 -3.90 25.81 -33.01
CA GLY A 229 -4.01 27.21 -32.60
C GLY A 229 -5.43 27.66 -32.29
N THR A 230 -6.31 26.78 -31.81
CA THR A 230 -7.51 27.16 -31.03
C THR A 230 -7.99 25.99 -30.16
N ALA A 231 -8.48 26.30 -28.96
CA ALA A 231 -9.24 25.37 -28.13
C ALA A 231 -10.43 26.08 -27.50
N THR A 232 -11.57 25.39 -27.39
CA THR A 232 -12.79 25.94 -26.79
C THR A 232 -13.08 25.27 -25.45
N PHE A 233 -13.21 26.07 -24.40
CA PHE A 233 -13.51 25.59 -23.04
C PHE A 233 -14.77 26.21 -22.47
N ALA A 234 -15.60 25.41 -21.80
CA ALA A 234 -16.59 25.94 -20.88
C ALA A 234 -15.90 26.32 -19.57
N LEU A 235 -15.94 27.60 -19.16
CA LEU A 235 -15.23 28.06 -17.97
C LEU A 235 -15.69 27.36 -16.67
N ALA A 236 -16.89 26.81 -16.65
CA ALA A 236 -17.39 26.01 -15.54
C ALA A 236 -16.69 24.64 -15.36
N GLN A 237 -16.03 24.12 -16.40
CA GLN A 237 -15.46 22.77 -16.46
C GLN A 237 -13.92 22.73 -16.44
N VAL A 238 -13.27 23.90 -16.28
CA VAL A 238 -11.81 24.02 -16.22
C VAL A 238 -11.32 24.23 -14.79
N ALA A 239 -10.01 24.11 -14.58
CA ALA A 239 -9.38 24.30 -13.27
C ALA A 239 -9.75 25.67 -12.66
N PRO A 240 -10.03 25.77 -11.34
CA PRO A 240 -10.51 26.99 -10.70
C PRO A 240 -9.62 28.22 -10.96
N GLY A 241 -8.30 28.07 -10.92
CA GLY A 241 -7.35 29.15 -11.18
C GLY A 241 -7.27 29.53 -12.65
N PHE A 242 -7.49 28.59 -13.57
CA PHE A 242 -7.59 28.88 -15.00
C PHE A 242 -8.86 29.69 -15.27
N ARG A 243 -10.00 29.30 -14.68
CA ARG A 243 -11.25 30.06 -14.75
C ARG A 243 -11.09 31.46 -14.16
N GLU A 244 -10.63 31.57 -12.91
CA GLU A 244 -10.42 32.85 -12.22
C GLU A 244 -9.51 33.75 -13.03
N GLY A 245 -8.41 33.18 -13.52
CA GLY A 245 -7.61 33.77 -14.55
C GLY A 245 -8.52 34.28 -15.64
N VAL A 246 -9.01 33.43 -16.55
CA VAL A 246 -9.56 33.84 -17.86
C VAL A 246 -10.68 34.87 -17.74
N MET A 247 -11.48 34.81 -16.67
CA MET A 247 -12.48 35.84 -16.36
C MET A 247 -11.92 37.26 -16.17
N GLY A 248 -10.67 37.39 -15.72
CA GLY A 248 -9.95 38.67 -15.62
C GLY A 248 -9.33 39.17 -16.93
N MET A 249 -9.48 38.47 -18.06
CA MET A 249 -8.97 38.91 -19.37
C MET A 249 -10.03 39.66 -20.18
N LYS A 250 -9.55 40.31 -21.25
CA LYS A 250 -10.35 40.77 -22.37
C LYS A 250 -9.94 40.00 -23.63
N VAL A 251 -10.87 39.83 -24.57
CA VAL A 251 -10.55 39.29 -25.90
C VAL A 251 -9.41 40.10 -26.54
N GLY A 252 -8.46 39.38 -27.14
CA GLY A 252 -7.18 39.87 -27.65
C GLY A 252 -6.08 39.99 -26.57
N GLY A 253 -6.34 39.55 -25.33
CA GLY A 253 -5.37 39.59 -24.25
C GLY A 253 -4.48 38.36 -24.22
N LYS A 254 -3.26 38.54 -23.71
CA LYS A 254 -2.27 37.49 -23.44
C LYS A 254 -1.73 37.60 -22.02
N ARG A 255 -1.65 36.47 -21.35
CA ARG A 255 -1.00 36.38 -20.04
C ARG A 255 -0.51 34.99 -19.71
N THR A 256 0.47 34.95 -18.82
CA THR A 256 0.87 33.73 -18.12
C THR A 256 0.18 33.64 -16.76
N LEU A 257 -0.45 32.51 -16.49
CA LEU A 257 -1.04 32.13 -15.20
C LEU A 257 -0.14 31.11 -14.50
N TYR A 258 0.05 31.27 -13.20
CA TYR A 258 0.75 30.29 -12.35
C TYR A 258 -0.18 29.88 -11.22
N LEU A 259 -0.65 28.64 -11.29
CA LEU A 259 -1.69 28.11 -10.42
C LEU A 259 -1.03 27.33 -9.27
N PRO A 260 -1.31 27.68 -8.00
CA PRO A 260 -1.04 26.78 -6.89
C PRO A 260 -1.87 25.49 -7.03
N PRO A 261 -1.42 24.38 -6.40
CA PRO A 261 -2.10 23.09 -6.54
C PRO A 261 -3.60 23.14 -6.28
N ASP A 262 -4.03 23.86 -5.24
CA ASP A 262 -5.45 23.98 -4.86
C ASP A 262 -6.32 24.72 -5.88
N LEU A 263 -5.69 25.51 -6.77
CA LEU A 263 -6.37 26.16 -7.90
C LEU A 263 -6.18 25.37 -9.21
N GLY A 264 -5.44 24.27 -9.19
CA GLY A 264 -5.23 23.31 -10.27
C GLY A 264 -5.95 21.98 -10.01
N TYR A 265 -5.18 20.89 -9.92
CA TYR A 265 -5.68 19.52 -9.70
C TYR A 265 -5.37 18.98 -8.29
N GLY A 266 -4.89 19.83 -7.39
CA GLY A 266 -4.75 19.57 -5.96
C GLY A 266 -3.83 18.40 -5.60
N GLN A 267 -4.13 17.80 -4.45
CA GLN A 267 -3.35 16.71 -3.85
C GLN A 267 -3.34 15.42 -4.66
N GLN A 268 -4.27 15.23 -5.60
CA GLN A 268 -4.36 14.01 -6.38
C GLN A 268 -3.73 14.13 -7.76
N GLY A 269 -3.62 15.35 -8.31
CA GLY A 269 -3.25 15.52 -9.72
C GLY A 269 -4.32 14.91 -10.63
N THR A 270 -3.92 14.42 -11.81
CA THR A 270 -4.80 13.63 -12.68
C THR A 270 -4.48 12.14 -12.54
N PRO A 271 -5.40 11.30 -12.02
CA PRO A 271 -5.15 9.86 -11.87
C PRO A 271 -4.79 9.20 -13.20
N GLY A 272 -3.56 8.67 -13.31
CA GLY A 272 -3.03 8.07 -14.54
C GLY A 272 -2.77 9.08 -15.67
N GLY A 273 -2.87 10.37 -15.40
CA GLY A 273 -2.65 11.45 -16.36
C GLY A 273 -1.28 12.12 -16.21
N PRO A 274 -1.01 13.16 -17.02
CA PRO A 274 0.30 13.82 -17.08
C PRO A 274 0.55 14.80 -15.94
N ILE A 275 -0.44 15.07 -15.07
CA ILE A 275 -0.33 16.07 -14.00
C ILE A 275 -0.13 15.35 -12.67
N PRO A 276 1.05 15.44 -12.06
CA PRO A 276 1.32 14.73 -10.83
C PRO A 276 0.64 15.40 -9.62
N PRO A 277 0.56 14.68 -8.49
CA PRO A 277 0.03 15.22 -7.23
C PRO A 277 0.72 16.53 -6.80
N ASN A 278 -0.03 17.49 -6.25
CA ASN A 278 0.50 18.76 -5.75
C ASN A 278 1.33 19.57 -6.77
N ALA A 279 1.09 19.39 -8.06
CA ALA A 279 1.78 20.16 -9.10
C ALA A 279 1.32 21.62 -9.13
N ALA A 280 2.28 22.55 -9.18
CA ALA A 280 2.01 23.90 -9.67
C ALA A 280 1.94 23.87 -11.20
N LEU A 281 0.99 24.60 -11.76
CA LEU A 281 0.75 24.64 -13.21
C LEU A 281 1.06 26.03 -13.75
N VAL A 282 1.58 26.07 -14.97
CA VAL A 282 1.80 27.29 -15.73
C VAL A 282 0.95 27.22 -16.98
N PHE A 283 0.16 28.25 -17.23
CA PHE A 283 -0.61 28.39 -18.46
C PHE A 283 -0.24 29.68 -19.16
N GLU A 284 0.30 29.58 -20.36
CA GLU A 284 0.39 30.70 -21.29
C GLU A 284 -0.92 30.74 -22.07
N VAL A 285 -1.68 31.84 -21.99
CA VAL A 285 -3.03 31.93 -22.53
C VAL A 285 -3.20 33.20 -23.35
N GLU A 286 -3.75 33.06 -24.55
CA GLU A 286 -4.29 34.13 -25.39
C GLU A 286 -5.80 33.94 -25.52
N LEU A 287 -6.59 34.95 -25.15
CA LEU A 287 -8.05 34.91 -25.26
C LEU A 287 -8.48 35.42 -26.63
N LEU A 288 -9.04 34.55 -27.46
CA LEU A 288 -9.40 34.84 -28.85
C LEU A 288 -10.87 35.24 -29.00
N ASP A 289 -11.77 34.59 -28.25
CA ASP A 289 -13.22 34.86 -28.33
C ASP A 289 -13.95 34.47 -27.04
N VAL A 290 -15.15 35.03 -26.84
CA VAL A 290 -16.07 34.71 -25.74
C VAL A 290 -17.45 34.41 -26.31
N GLN A 291 -17.94 33.21 -26.04
CA GLN A 291 -19.19 32.69 -26.56
C GLN A 291 -20.20 32.46 -25.44
N PRO A 292 -21.38 33.11 -25.46
CA PRO A 292 -22.45 32.82 -24.52
C PRO A 292 -22.89 31.36 -24.65
N MET A 293 -23.02 30.65 -23.53
CA MET A 293 -23.38 29.21 -23.52
C MET A 293 -24.70 28.90 -24.27
N GLN A 294 -25.65 29.85 -24.32
CA GLN A 294 -26.91 29.69 -25.06
C GLN A 294 -26.74 29.68 -26.59
N GLN A 295 -25.73 30.37 -27.13
CA GLN A 295 -25.46 30.39 -28.57
C GLN A 295 -24.80 29.10 -29.06
N ASN A 296 -23.95 28.47 -28.24
CA ASN A 296 -23.26 27.24 -28.64
C ASN A 296 -24.16 26.00 -28.66
N MET A 297 -25.15 25.91 -27.76
CA MET A 297 -26.15 24.83 -27.80
C MET A 297 -27.04 24.89 -29.05
N GLN A 298 -27.21 26.06 -29.66
CA GLN A 298 -27.97 26.23 -30.90
C GLN A 298 -27.15 25.85 -32.14
N MET A 299 -25.82 26.02 -32.11
CA MET A 299 -24.93 25.62 -33.22
C MET A 299 -24.61 24.12 -33.28
N GLN A 300 -24.83 23.37 -32.19
CA GLN A 300 -24.56 21.93 -32.12
C GLN A 300 -25.78 21.05 -32.43
N LEU A 301 -26.97 21.65 -32.60
CA LEU A 301 -28.13 20.92 -33.08
C LEU A 301 -28.05 20.81 -34.62
N PRO A 302 -28.22 19.61 -35.20
CA PRO A 302 -28.36 19.51 -36.65
C PRO A 302 -29.56 20.34 -37.10
N PRO A 303 -29.51 20.96 -38.29
CA PRO A 303 -30.67 21.67 -38.83
C PRO A 303 -31.88 20.72 -38.87
N GLN A 304 -33.00 21.18 -38.32
CA GLN A 304 -34.30 20.48 -38.35
C GLN A 304 -34.82 20.41 -39.78
#